data_AF-A0A920ST54-F1
#
_entry.id   AF-A0A920ST54-F1
#
_cell.length_a   1.000
_cell.length_b   1.000
_cell.length_c   1.000
_cell.angle_alpha   90.00
_cell.angle_beta   90.00
_cell.angle_gamma   90.00
#
_symmetry.space_group_name_H-M   'P 1'
#
loop_
_entity.id
_entity.type
_entity.pdbx_description
1 polymer ?
#
loop_
_entity_poly.entity_id
_entity_poly.type
_entity_poly.pdbx_seq_one_letter_code
_entity_poly.pdbx_strand_id
1 'polypeptide(L)' 'MNVAEFLDMGGYAAFVWPAYGIVAVALLLNLILPLKRHQRLRREIGQRTAKTAPPSP' A
#
# COMPACT_ATOMS: atom_id res chain seq x y z
N MET A 1 -18.10 -18.64 24.12
CA MET A 1 -16.77 -18.03 23.94
C MET A 1 -16.96 -16.90 22.94
N ASN A 2 -17.00 -15.67 23.44
CA ASN A 2 -17.33 -14.50 22.63
C ASN A 2 -16.05 -13.89 22.03
N VAL A 3 -16.14 -13.27 20.85
CA VAL A 3 -14.98 -12.63 20.19
C VAL A 3 -14.40 -11.54 21.08
N ALA A 4 -15.24 -10.91 21.91
CA ALA A 4 -14.83 -9.94 22.92
C ALA A 4 -13.91 -10.52 24.01
N GLU A 5 -14.11 -11.77 24.47
CA GLU A 5 -13.20 -12.42 25.43
C GLU A 5 -11.84 -12.78 24.79
N PHE A 6 -11.83 -13.09 23.50
CA PHE A 6 -10.61 -13.32 22.73
C PHE A 6 -9.83 -12.03 22.47
N LEU A 7 -10.55 -10.93 22.29
CA LEU A 7 -10.01 -9.57 22.17
C LEU A 7 -9.51 -9.05 23.51
N ASP A 8 -10.09 -9.50 24.62
CA ASP A 8 -9.82 -9.03 25.97
C ASP A 8 -9.31 -10.19 26.84
N MET A 9 -8.18 -10.79 26.43
CA MET A 9 -7.48 -11.87 27.14
C MET A 9 -6.85 -11.43 28.49
N GLY A 10 -7.58 -10.66 29.30
CA GLY A 10 -7.20 -10.31 30.66
C GLY A 10 -5.86 -9.58 30.77
N GLY A 11 -5.51 -8.73 29.79
CA GLY A 11 -4.30 -7.89 29.81
C GLY A 11 -3.25 -8.19 28.73
N TYR A 12 -3.24 -9.39 28.13
CA TYR A 12 -2.27 -9.72 27.06
C TYR A 12 -2.59 -9.05 25.73
N ALA A 13 -3.86 -8.80 25.45
CA ALA A 13 -4.32 -8.18 24.22
C ALA A 13 -3.65 -6.82 23.96
N ALA A 14 -3.43 -6.02 25.01
CA ALA A 14 -2.77 -4.72 24.93
C ALA A 14 -1.33 -4.81 24.38
N PHE A 15 -0.65 -5.95 24.52
CA PHE A 15 0.70 -6.17 23.97
C PHE A 15 0.68 -6.74 22.55
N VAL A 16 -0.35 -7.52 22.22
CA VAL A 16 -0.46 -8.27 20.97
C VAL A 16 -1.01 -7.40 19.83
N TRP A 17 -2.06 -6.60 20.10
CA TRP A 17 -2.69 -5.74 19.10
C TRP A 17 -1.75 -4.69 18.48
N PRO A 18 -0.89 -3.99 19.24
CA PRO A 18 0.06 -3.05 18.65
C PRO A 18 1.05 -3.72 17.70
N ALA A 19 1.53 -4.94 18.02
CA ALA A 19 2.43 -5.68 17.15
C ALA A 19 1.76 -6.02 15.80
N TYR A 20 0.52 -6.51 15.83
CA TYR A 20 -0.27 -6.72 14.62
C TYR A 20 -0.59 -5.41 13.88
N GLY A 21 -0.84 -4.33 14.61
CA GLY A 21 -1.04 -3.00 14.03
C GLY A 21 0.17 -2.52 13.24
N ILE A 22 1.37 -2.67 13.79
CA ILE A 22 2.62 -2.31 13.11
C ILE A 22 2.80 -3.14 11.82
N VAL A 23 2.55 -4.46 11.89
CA VAL A 23 2.63 -5.34 10.71
C VAL A 23 1.60 -4.94 9.65
N ALA A 24 0.35 -4.67 10.05
CA ALA A 24 -0.71 -4.24 9.15
C ALA A 24 -0.35 -2.90 8.46
N VAL A 25 0.22 -1.95 9.20
CA VAL A 25 0.71 -0.69 8.65
C VAL A 25 1.86 -0.93 7.67
N ALA A 26 2.82 -1.78 8.00
CA ALA A 26 3.93 -2.12 7.12
C ALA A 26 3.44 -2.75 5.80
N LEU A 27 2.47 -3.66 5.86
CA LEU A 27 1.84 -4.27 4.69
C LEU A 27 1.10 -3.24 3.83
N LEU A 28 0.32 -2.36 4.45
CA LEU A 28 -0.38 -1.27 3.77
C LEU A 28 0.59 -0.33 3.06
N LEU A 29 1.68 0.06 3.72
CA LEU A 29 2.72 0.87 3.11
C LEU A 29 3.36 0.15 1.92
N ASN A 30 3.68 -1.14 2.07
CA ASN A 30 4.24 -1.95 1.00
C ASN A 30 3.31 -2.05 -0.21
N LEU A 31 1.99 -2.04 -0.01
CA LEU A 31 1.00 -2.08 -1.08
C LEU A 31 0.75 -0.70 -1.72
N ILE A 32 0.71 0.37 -0.93
CA ILE A 32 0.38 1.74 -1.40
C ILE A 32 1.56 2.38 -2.15
N LEU A 33 2.80 2.15 -1.70
CA LEU A 33 4.01 2.68 -2.35
C LEU A 33 4.13 2.29 -3.84
N PRO A 34 4.01 1.02 -4.24
CA PRO A 34 4.09 0.61 -5.63
C PRO A 34 2.90 1.14 -6.44
N LEU A 35 1.68 1.18 -5.88
CA LEU A 35 0.52 1.77 -6.54
C LEU A 35 0.75 3.25 -6.92
N LYS A 36 1.28 4.05 -5.98
CA LYS A 36 1.65 5.45 -6.24
C LYS A 36 2.76 5.59 -7.26
N ARG A 37 3.79 4.72 -7.21
CA ARG A 37 4.87 4.70 -8.22
C ARG A 37 4.34 4.33 -9.61
N HIS A 38 3.40 3.39 -9.69
CA HIS A 38 2.84 2.92 -10.95
C HIS A 38 2.04 4.02 -11.66
N GLN A 39 1.30 4.85 -10.92
CA GLN A 39 0.61 6.02 -11.49
C GLN A 39 1.58 7.04 -12.09
N ARG A 40 2.74 7.26 -11.44
CA ARG A 40 3.76 8.20 -11.93
C ARG A 40 4.42 7.71 -13.21
N LEU A 41 4.77 6.42 -13.28
CA LEU A 41 5.43 5.84 -14.45
C LEU A 41 4.52 5.78 -15.69
N ARG A 42 3.22 5.49 -15.52
CA ARG A 42 2.26 5.52 -16.63
C ARG A 42 2.12 6.91 -17.27
N ARG A 43 2.26 7.97 -16.46
CA ARG A 43 2.18 9.36 -16.93
C ARG A 43 3.41 9.77 -17.75
N GLU A 44 4.58 9.19 -17.45
CA GLU A 44 5.82 9.46 -18.20
C GLU A 44 5.89 8.72 -19.53
N ILE A 45 5.32 7.51 -19.63
CA ILE A 45 5.34 6.73 -20.88
C ILE A 45 4.47 7.39 -21.97
N GLY A 46 3.32 7.96 -21.60
CA GLY A 46 2.43 8.64 -22.57
C GLY A 46 3.05 9.88 -23.24
N GLN A 47 4.01 10.53 -22.59
CA GLN A 47 4.67 11.72 -23.15
C GLN A 47 5.77 11.38 -24.16
N ARG A 48 6.36 10.18 -24.09
CA ARG A 48 7.43 9.78 -25.01
C ARG A 48 6.89 9.35 -26.37
N THR A 49 5.73 8.71 -26.43
CA THR A 49 5.13 8.28 -27.71
C THR A 49 4.68 9.47 -28.56
N ALA A 50 4.28 10.59 -27.93
CA ALA A 50 3.89 11.80 -28.66
C ALA A 50 5.08 12.58 -29.25
N LYS A 51 6.31 12.36 -28.74
CA LYS A 51 7.50 13.11 -29.19
C LYS A 51 8.28 12.40 -30.31
N THR A 52 7.92 11.17 -30.68
CA THR A 52 8.58 10.40 -31.74
C THR A 52 7.80 10.35 -33.05
N ALA A 53 6.71 11.10 -33.21
CA ALA A 53 6.10 11.27 -34.53
C ALA A 53 7.05 12.14 -35.38
N PRO A 54 7.72 11.57 -36.41
CA PRO A 54 8.55 12.36 -37.31
C PRO A 54 7.66 13.37 -38.04
N PRO A 55 8.10 14.63 -38.24
CA PRO A 55 7.38 15.57 -39.08
C PRO A 55 7.29 14.98 -40.49
N SER A 56 6.05 14.74 -40.93
CA SER A 56 5.73 14.34 -42.30
C SER A 56 6.25 15.41 -43.28
N PRO A 57 6.87 15.00 -44.41
CA PRO A 57 7.42 15.91 -45.41
C PRO A 57 6.36 16.76 -46.12
#